data_AF-A0A7Y2HZ27-F1
#
_entry.id   AF-A0A7Y2HZ27-F1
#
_cell.length_a   1.000
_cell.length_b   1.000
_cell.length_c   1.000
_cell.angle_alpha   90.00
_cell.angle_beta   90.00
_cell.angle_gamma   90.00
#
_symmetry.space_group_name_H-M   'P 1'
#
loop_
_entity.id
_entity.type
_entity.pdbx_description
1 polymer ?
#
loop_
_entity_poly.entity_id
_entity_poly.type
_entity_poly.pdbx_seq_one_letter_code
_entity_poly.pdbx_strand_id
1 'polypeptide(L)'
;MKWILILVVVGVGMLQPIQAGVNAEFRRHAGHPLQAGGFNMLVGAAAVLLVLLALRVPPPGANTFFASPWWSWVGGLIGATIVITMLIAA
;
A
#
# COMPACT_ATOMS: atom_id res chain seq x y z
N MET A 1 13.34 11.01 19.23
CA MET A 1 12.75 9.81 18.58
C MET A 1 11.72 10.16 17.50
N LYS A 2 10.71 11.01 17.76
CA LYS A 2 9.69 11.39 16.75
C LYS A 2 10.25 11.94 15.42
N TRP A 3 11.28 12.79 15.48
CA TRP A 3 11.94 13.34 14.28
C TRP A 3 12.55 12.28 13.36
N ILE A 4 13.14 11.23 13.93
CA ILE A 4 13.69 10.11 13.15
C ILE A 4 12.57 9.41 12.39
N LEU A 5 11.45 9.12 13.08
CA LEU A 5 10.29 8.49 12.44
C LEU A 5 9.69 9.36 11.32
N ILE A 6 9.65 10.69 11.49
CA ILE A 6 9.20 11.62 10.44
C ILE A 6 10.14 11.53 9.22
N LEU A 7 11.46 11.53 9.44
CA LEU A 7 12.43 11.39 8.35
C LEU A 7 12.28 10.05 7.62
N VAL A 8 12.01 8.96 8.35
CA VAL A 8 11.72 7.65 7.74
C VAL A 8 10.44 7.71 6.90
N VAL A 9 9.35 8.29 7.41
CA VAL A 9 8.09 8.42 6.67
C VAL A 9 8.28 9.22 5.38
N VAL A 10 8.99 10.34 5.46
CA VAL A 10 9.31 11.16 4.28
C VAL A 10 10.18 10.39 3.29
N GLY A 11 11.24 9.73 3.77
CA GLY A 11 12.15 8.94 2.94
C GLY A 11 11.45 7.78 2.24
N VAL A 12 10.59 7.06 2.94
CA VAL A 12 9.78 5.98 2.33
C VAL A 12 8.76 6.55 1.34
N GLY A 13 8.17 7.71 1.63
CA GLY A 13 7.29 8.42 0.68
C GLY A 13 7.99 8.78 -0.63
N MET A 14 9.29 9.12 -0.58
CA MET A 14 10.10 9.38 -1.77
C MET A 14 10.37 8.14 -2.64
N LEU A 15 10.06 6.93 -2.17
CA LEU A 15 10.16 5.71 -2.97
C LEU A 15 8.95 5.50 -3.90
N GLN A 16 7.89 6.30 -3.76
CA GLN A 16 6.67 6.19 -4.58
C GLN A 16 6.93 6.30 -6.10
N PRO A 17 7.77 7.23 -6.62
CA PRO A 17 8.12 7.24 -8.04
C PRO A 17 8.88 5.98 -8.49
N ILE A 18 9.70 5.40 -7.61
CA ILE A 18 10.40 4.13 -7.90
C ILE A 18 9.37 3.00 -8.02
N GLN A 19 8.38 2.96 -7.13
CA GLN A 19 7.26 2.02 -7.21
C GLN A 19 6.50 2.15 -8.54
N ALA A 20 6.30 3.38 -9.04
CA ALA A 20 5.69 3.60 -10.36
C ALA A 20 6.51 2.96 -11.49
N GLY A 21 7.84 3.10 -11.46
CA GLY A 21 8.74 2.44 -12.42
C GLY A 21 8.69 0.90 -12.34
N VAL A 22 8.68 0.33 -11.13
CA VAL A 22 8.53 -1.12 -10.93
C VAL A 22 7.18 -1.62 -11.45
N ASN A 23 6.10 -0.87 -11.20
CA ASN A 23 4.77 -1.17 -11.75
C ASN A 23 4.74 -1.10 -13.28
N ALA A 24 5.46 -0.13 -13.88
CA ALA A 24 5.58 -0.01 -15.33
C ALA A 24 6.31 -1.21 -15.94
N GLU A 25 7.38 -1.71 -15.30
CA GLU A 25 8.07 -2.91 -15.75
C GLU A 25 7.19 -4.16 -15.65
N PHE A 26 6.47 -4.33 -14.54
CA PHE A 26 5.52 -5.44 -14.42
C PHE A 26 4.35 -5.32 -15.42
N ARG A 27 3.91 -4.10 -15.75
CA ARG A 27 2.89 -3.85 -16.81
C ARG A 27 3.33 -4.40 -18.17
N ARG A 28 4.62 -4.31 -18.52
CA ARG A 28 5.13 -4.86 -19.79
C ARG A 28 4.89 -6.37 -19.93
N HIS A 29 4.74 -7.06 -18.80
CA HIS A 29 4.48 -8.49 -18.73
C HIS A 29 2.99 -8.80 -18.52
N ALA A 30 2.29 -7.98 -17.72
CA ALA A 30 0.88 -8.20 -17.37
C ALA A 30 -0.11 -7.78 -18.47
N GLY A 31 0.30 -6.92 -19.41
CA GLY A 31 -0.56 -6.49 -20.53
C GLY A 31 -1.64 -5.45 -20.17
N HIS A 32 -1.90 -5.18 -18.88
CA HIS A 32 -2.82 -4.13 -18.44
C HIS A 32 -2.29 -3.33 -17.21
N PRO A 33 -2.35 -1.99 -17.21
CA PRO A 33 -1.88 -1.15 -16.09
C PRO A 33 -2.48 -1.51 -14.73
N LEU A 34 -3.80 -1.69 -14.67
CA LEU A 34 -4.50 -2.00 -13.41
C LEU A 34 -4.13 -3.38 -12.86
N GLN A 35 -3.81 -4.35 -13.71
CA GLN A 35 -3.32 -5.64 -13.25
C GLN A 35 -1.95 -5.46 -12.58
N ALA A 36 -1.08 -4.67 -13.20
CA ALA A 36 0.26 -4.46 -12.66
C ALA A 36 0.25 -3.78 -11.29
N GLY A 37 -0.50 -2.68 -11.13
CA GLY A 37 -0.62 -2.03 -9.82
C GLY A 37 -1.42 -2.84 -8.81
N GLY A 38 -2.49 -3.50 -9.24
CA GLY A 38 -3.31 -4.34 -8.36
C GLY A 38 -2.53 -5.50 -7.75
N PHE A 39 -1.78 -6.25 -8.56
CA PHE A 39 -0.92 -7.33 -8.06
C PHE A 39 0.18 -6.81 -7.14
N ASN A 40 0.84 -5.70 -7.47
CA ASN A 40 1.85 -5.13 -6.57
C ASN A 40 1.25 -4.61 -5.25
N MET A 41 0.00 -4.11 -5.24
CA MET A 41 -0.71 -3.81 -3.99
C MET A 41 -0.99 -5.07 -3.17
N LEU A 42 -1.33 -6.20 -3.80
CA LEU A 42 -1.50 -7.47 -3.11
C LEU A 42 -0.18 -7.96 -2.49
N VAL A 43 0.95 -7.83 -3.20
CA VAL A 43 2.28 -8.14 -2.66
C VAL A 43 2.58 -7.28 -1.43
N GLY A 44 2.29 -5.97 -1.49
CA GLY A 44 2.44 -5.07 -0.34
C GLY A 44 1.55 -5.46 0.85
N ALA A 45 0.28 -5.79 0.59
CA ALA A 45 -0.65 -6.27 1.62
C ALA A 45 -0.17 -7.58 2.26
N ALA A 46 0.31 -8.53 1.45
CA ALA A 46 0.89 -9.78 1.94
C ALA A 46 2.12 -9.53 2.81
N ALA A 47 3.00 -8.59 2.44
CA ALA A 47 4.15 -8.22 3.25
C ALA A 47 3.74 -7.67 4.63
N VAL A 48 2.70 -6.82 4.68
CA VAL A 48 2.13 -6.34 5.97
C VAL A 48 1.59 -7.50 6.80
N LEU A 49 0.84 -8.42 6.20
CA LEU A 49 0.33 -9.60 6.89
C LEU A 49 1.45 -10.48 7.45
N LEU A 50 2.54 -10.68 6.69
CA LEU A 50 3.72 -11.42 7.15
C LEU A 50 4.39 -10.74 8.35
N VAL A 51 4.49 -9.41 8.34
CA VAL A 51 5.02 -8.65 9.49
C VAL A 51 4.11 -8.79 10.71
N LEU A 52 2.78 -8.69 10.55
CA LEU A 52 1.83 -8.91 11.64
C LEU A 52 1.96 -10.32 12.23
N LEU A 53 2.13 -11.32 11.38
CA LEU A 53 2.34 -12.71 11.81
C LEU A 53 3.67 -12.90 12.54
N ALA A 54 4.76 -12.35 12.00
CA ALA A 54 6.09 -12.41 12.62
C ALA A 54 6.11 -11.74 14.01
N LEU A 55 5.41 -10.62 14.13
CA LEU A 55 5.23 -9.89 15.39
C LEU A 55 4.13 -10.46 16.29
N ARG A 56 3.43 -11.51 15.85
CA ARG A 56 2.32 -12.16 16.56
C ARG A 56 1.23 -11.18 17.00
N VAL A 57 0.96 -10.17 16.17
CA VAL A 57 -0.10 -9.19 16.43
C VAL A 57 -1.45 -9.90 16.31
N PRO A 58 -2.29 -9.91 17.36
CA PRO A 58 -3.59 -10.56 17.29
C PRO A 58 -4.49 -9.85 16.28
N PRO A 59 -5.33 -10.59 15.53
CA PRO A 59 -6.28 -9.96 14.61
C PRO A 59 -7.27 -9.09 15.39
N PRO A 60 -7.75 -7.98 14.80
CA PRO A 60 -8.80 -7.19 15.41
C PRO A 60 -10.07 -8.04 15.58
N GLY A 61 -10.75 -7.89 16.70
CA GLY A 61 -12.04 -8.57 16.92
C GLY A 61 -13.08 -8.11 15.90
N ALA A 62 -13.99 -9.00 15.49
CA ALA A 62 -14.99 -8.72 14.44
C ALA A 62 -15.82 -7.44 14.70
N ASN A 63 -16.10 -7.13 15.97
CA ASN A 63 -16.82 -5.91 16.35
C ASN A 63 -16.08 -4.62 15.98
N THR A 64 -14.73 -4.65 15.89
CA THR A 64 -13.90 -3.50 15.52
C THR A 64 -14.25 -2.99 14.12
N PHE A 65 -14.57 -3.89 13.20
CA PHE A 65 -14.90 -3.52 11.82
C PHE A 65 -16.20 -2.70 11.74
N PHE A 66 -17.19 -3.02 12.58
CA PHE A 66 -18.47 -2.33 12.65
C PHE A 66 -18.44 -1.07 13.53
N ALA A 67 -17.60 -1.08 14.58
CA ALA A 67 -17.44 0.05 15.49
C ALA A 67 -16.53 1.16 14.91
N SER A 68 -15.69 0.83 13.92
CA SER A 68 -14.79 1.80 13.30
C SER A 68 -15.56 2.82 12.47
N PRO A 69 -15.25 4.13 12.57
CA PRO A 69 -15.86 5.13 11.72
C PRO A 69 -15.62 4.82 10.24
N TRP A 70 -16.64 5.01 9.40
CA TRP A 70 -16.55 4.67 7.97
C TRP A 70 -15.38 5.37 7.25
N TRP A 71 -15.01 6.58 7.68
CA TRP A 71 -13.91 7.34 7.09
C TRP A 71 -12.53 6.73 7.39
N SER A 72 -12.39 5.85 8.38
CA SER A 72 -11.13 5.17 8.68
C SER A 72 -10.66 4.26 7.53
N TRP A 73 -11.61 3.79 6.72
CA TRP A 73 -11.35 2.98 5.52
C TRP A 73 -10.86 3.82 4.33
N VAL A 74 -10.99 5.15 4.38
CA VAL A 74 -10.55 6.06 3.31
C VAL A 74 -9.03 5.99 3.11
N GLY A 75 -8.25 5.62 4.12
CA GLY A 75 -6.81 5.39 3.97
C GLY A 75 -6.48 4.36 2.89
N GLY A 76 -7.26 3.27 2.80
CA GLY A 76 -7.10 2.27 1.74
C GLY A 76 -7.44 2.83 0.36
N LEU A 77 -8.48 3.66 0.26
CA LEU A 77 -8.87 4.33 -0.97
C LEU A 77 -7.80 5.31 -1.46
N ILE A 78 -7.21 6.10 -0.55
CA ILE A 78 -6.11 7.03 -0.86
C ILE A 78 -4.93 6.25 -1.47
N GLY A 79 -4.53 5.13 -0.86
CA GLY A 79 -3.46 4.28 -1.38
C GLY A 79 -3.76 3.75 -2.79
N ALA A 80 -4.99 3.29 -3.04
CA ALA A 80 -5.42 2.84 -4.36
C ALA A 80 -5.38 3.97 -5.40
N THR A 81 -5.89 5.17 -5.06
CA THR A 81 -5.85 6.33 -5.95
C THR A 81 -4.44 6.72 -6.33
N ILE A 82 -3.50 6.75 -5.37
CA ILE A 82 -2.09 7.04 -5.64
C ILE A 82 -1.52 6.08 -6.69
N VAL A 83 -1.72 4.78 -6.50
CA VAL A 83 -1.25 3.74 -7.43
C VAL A 83 -1.89 3.91 -8.81
N ILE A 84 -3.20 4.11 -8.89
CA ILE A 84 -3.92 4.29 -10.16
C ILE A 84 -3.41 5.54 -10.90
N THR A 85 -3.28 6.68 -10.21
CA THR A 85 -2.79 7.92 -10.82
C THR A 85 -1.36 7.76 -11.34
N MET A 86 -0.47 7.10 -10.58
CA MET A 86 0.90 6.82 -11.02
C MET A 86 0.94 5.90 -12.24
N LEU A 87 0.05 4.92 -12.31
CA LEU A 87 -0.06 4.06 -13.49
C LEU A 87 -0.49 4.86 -14.73
N ILE A 88 -1.44 5.79 -14.60
CA ILE A 88 -1.88 6.60 -15.75
C ILE A 88 -0.79 7.58 -16.19
N ALA A 89 -0.01 8.11 -15.24
CA ALA A 89 1.05 9.08 -15.51
C ALA A 89 2.36 8.47 -16.04
N ALA A 90 2.52 7.14 -15.98
CA ALA A 90 3.70 6.38 -16.41
C ALA A 90 3.43 5.58 -17.70
#